data_AF-A0AAV0A178-F1
#
_entry.id   AF-A0AAV0A178-F1
#
_cell.length_a   1.000
_cell.length_b   1.000
_cell.length_c   1.000
_cell.angle_alpha   90.00
_cell.angle_beta   90.00
_cell.angle_gamma   90.00
#
_symmetry.space_group_name_H-M   'P 1'
#
loop_
_entity.id
_entity.type
_entity.pdbx_description
1 polymer ?
#
loop_
_entity_poly.entity_id
_entity_poly.type
_entity_poly.pdbx_seq_one_letter_code
_entity_poly.pdbx_strand_id
1 'polypeptide(L)'
;MAERDANLLRHFPLLLPQNREKTVYQGFISAQGSDFFLRIVLPKDLQIKKARLLCSWQLKNILNDYHQIVQQRMKHSPDLVSFMMELKMILSSLVDVHSQFLAALESLKAFWDVMDEIDEKTWVLEPEKPPRSATARRIALGNNVSINIEVDPRHPTMLPEFCFLGADHVIKPLGIKLSGNIHLWDPENNLLQNLKDVLEIDFPARTVLEESDFSMDCGICYAHHLNGAIPDQVCDNPQCGQPFHQICLYEWLRGLSTSRQSFNILFGECPYCSKPITLRMSMRKS
;
A
#
# COMPACT_ATOMS: atom_id res chain seq x y z
N MET A 1 -43.70 30.35 17.05
CA MET A 1 -42.46 31.17 17.00
C MET A 1 -41.50 30.94 18.18
N ALA A 2 -41.96 30.82 19.43
CA ALA A 2 -41.10 30.40 20.57
C ALA A 2 -40.66 28.93 20.49
N GLU A 3 -41.50 28.08 19.89
CA GLU A 3 -41.27 26.65 19.71
C GLU A 3 -40.10 26.32 18.76
N ARG A 4 -39.84 27.17 17.75
CA ARG A 4 -38.75 26.97 16.78
C ARG A 4 -37.37 27.10 17.45
N ASP A 5 -37.18 28.09 18.31
CA ASP A 5 -35.91 28.26 19.04
C ASP A 5 -35.76 27.23 20.15
N ALA A 6 -36.86 26.88 20.84
CA ALA A 6 -36.84 25.78 21.79
C ALA A 6 -36.41 24.47 21.11
N ASN A 7 -36.89 24.21 19.88
CA ASN A 7 -36.49 23.06 19.09
C ASN A 7 -35.02 23.13 18.64
N LEU A 8 -34.54 24.30 18.21
CA LEU A 8 -33.13 24.47 17.85
C LEU A 8 -32.21 24.27 19.05
N LEU A 9 -32.52 24.88 20.20
CA LEU A 9 -31.71 24.79 21.43
C LEU A 9 -31.69 23.38 22.02
N ARG A 10 -32.76 22.59 21.85
CA ARG A 10 -32.78 21.17 22.24
C ARG A 10 -31.70 20.35 21.52
N HIS A 11 -31.40 20.69 20.27
CA HIS A 11 -30.47 19.95 19.43
C HIS A 11 -29.09 20.61 19.31
N PHE A 12 -29.05 21.94 19.43
CA PHE A 12 -27.87 22.80 19.29
C PHE A 12 -27.83 23.81 20.45
N PRO A 13 -27.56 23.36 21.69
CA PRO A 13 -27.65 24.20 22.89
C PRO A 13 -26.62 25.34 22.88
N LEU A 14 -25.52 25.18 22.13
CA LEU A 14 -24.46 26.17 22.00
C LEU A 14 -24.71 27.19 20.89
N LEU A 15 -25.82 27.10 20.13
CA LEU A 15 -26.16 28.01 19.04
C LEU A 15 -27.28 28.96 19.46
N LEU A 16 -26.94 30.20 19.78
CA LEU A 16 -27.86 31.15 20.39
C LEU A 16 -28.28 32.26 19.43
N PRO A 17 -29.54 32.72 19.46
CA PRO A 17 -29.97 33.90 18.73
C PRO A 17 -29.28 35.15 19.27
N GLN A 18 -28.83 36.04 18.37
CA GLN A 18 -28.07 37.25 18.69
C GLN A 18 -28.89 38.53 18.57
N ASN A 19 -30.12 38.44 18.09
CA ASN A 19 -31.03 39.57 17.94
C ASN A 19 -32.50 39.19 18.19
N ARG A 20 -33.34 40.20 18.45
CA ARG A 20 -34.77 40.00 18.75
C ARG A 20 -35.55 39.46 17.56
N GLU A 21 -35.12 39.81 16.34
CA GLU A 21 -35.72 39.36 15.09
C GLU A 21 -35.37 37.90 14.76
N LYS A 22 -34.44 37.29 15.50
CA LYS A 22 -34.00 35.89 15.32
C LYS A 22 -33.53 35.62 13.90
N THR A 23 -32.87 36.60 13.31
CA THR A 23 -32.23 36.49 12.00
C THR A 23 -30.74 36.17 12.12
N VAL A 24 -30.14 36.29 13.29
CA VAL A 24 -28.74 35.99 13.51
C VAL A 24 -28.61 34.95 14.62
N TYR A 25 -27.97 33.83 14.31
CA TYR A 25 -27.60 32.80 15.28
C TYR A 25 -26.08 32.67 15.31
N GLN A 26 -25.49 32.55 16.49
CA GLN A 26 -24.04 32.44 16.66
C GLN A 26 -23.72 31.50 17.82
N GLY A 27 -22.65 30.72 17.66
CA GLY A 27 -22.30 29.72 18.64
C GLY A 27 -21.42 28.61 18.08
N PHE A 28 -21.59 27.41 18.63
CA PHE A 28 -20.81 26.24 18.25
C PHE A 28 -21.69 25.10 17.73
N ILE A 29 -21.13 24.33 16.80
CA ILE A 29 -21.62 23.01 16.42
C ILE A 29 -20.59 21.97 16.84
N SER A 30 -21.03 20.94 17.56
CA SER A 30 -20.15 19.89 18.08
C SER A 30 -20.21 18.65 17.18
N ALA A 31 -19.04 18.12 16.79
CA ALA A 31 -18.88 16.86 16.08
C ALA A 31 -17.68 16.08 16.64
N GLN A 32 -17.89 14.81 17.02
CA GLN A 32 -16.90 13.93 17.69
C GLN A 32 -16.06 14.61 18.80
N GLY A 33 -16.70 15.35 19.71
CA GLY A 33 -16.00 16.01 20.82
C GLY A 33 -15.19 17.26 20.45
N SER A 34 -15.21 17.69 19.20
CA SER A 34 -14.68 18.99 18.75
C SER A 34 -15.80 20.00 18.55
N ASP A 35 -15.58 21.24 18.99
CA ASP A 35 -16.52 22.35 18.84
C ASP A 35 -16.07 23.32 17.75
N PHE A 36 -16.96 23.57 16.80
CA PHE A 36 -16.69 24.45 15.66
C PHE A 36 -17.54 25.71 15.75
N PHE A 37 -16.89 26.87 15.82
CA PHE A 37 -17.61 28.14 15.81
C PHE A 37 -18.29 28.40 14.46
N LEU A 38 -19.56 28.80 14.51
CA LEU A 38 -20.32 29.28 13.36
C LEU A 38 -21.29 30.41 13.71
N ARG A 39 -21.66 31.15 12.67
CA ARG A 39 -22.65 32.21 12.68
C ARG A 39 -23.52 32.12 11.43
N ILE A 40 -24.83 32.03 11.63
CA ILE A 40 -25.81 31.96 10.56
C ILE A 40 -26.61 33.25 10.54
N VAL A 41 -26.63 33.90 9.38
CA VAL A 41 -27.44 35.10 9.13
C VAL A 41 -28.55 34.74 8.16
N LEU A 42 -29.79 34.72 8.64
CA LEU A 42 -30.99 34.51 7.86
C LEU A 42 -31.49 35.83 7.24
N PRO A 43 -32.12 35.77 6.05
CA PRO A 43 -32.92 36.87 5.52
C PRO A 43 -34.14 37.19 6.40
N LYS A 44 -34.80 38.35 6.14
CA LYS A 44 -35.99 38.80 6.89
C LYS A 44 -37.19 37.83 6.79
N ASP A 45 -37.29 37.07 5.70
CA ASP A 45 -38.31 36.04 5.51
C ASP A 45 -38.00 34.72 6.25
N LEU A 46 -36.87 34.69 6.99
CA LEU A 46 -36.39 33.56 7.79
C LEU A 46 -36.14 32.26 7.00
N GLN A 47 -36.08 32.34 5.66
CA GLN A 47 -35.81 31.20 4.79
C GLN A 47 -34.32 30.90 4.74
N ILE A 48 -33.97 29.61 4.86
CA ILE A 48 -32.57 29.18 4.84
C ILE A 48 -31.92 29.31 3.46
N LYS A 49 -32.71 29.32 2.38
CA LYS A 49 -32.25 29.39 0.97
C LYS A 49 -31.33 30.57 0.64
N LYS A 50 -31.46 31.68 1.37
CA LYS A 50 -30.63 32.89 1.20
C LYS A 50 -29.82 33.21 2.45
N ALA A 51 -29.64 32.24 3.34
CA ALA A 51 -28.84 32.43 4.53
C ALA A 51 -27.35 32.57 4.20
N ARG A 52 -26.61 33.20 5.11
CA ARG A 52 -25.16 33.28 5.05
C ARG A 52 -24.59 32.47 6.21
N LEU A 53 -23.79 31.46 5.91
CA LEU A 53 -23.01 30.72 6.88
C LEU A 53 -21.60 31.32 6.97
N LEU A 54 -21.28 31.85 8.14
CA LEU A 54 -19.95 32.27 8.55
C LEU A 54 -19.43 31.24 9.55
N CYS A 55 -18.14 30.93 9.51
CA CYS A 55 -17.56 29.92 10.39
C CYS A 55 -16.10 30.22 10.71
N SER A 56 -15.58 29.54 11.73
CA SER A 56 -14.14 29.51 12.01
C SER A 56 -13.33 29.02 10.80
N TRP A 57 -12.05 29.38 10.74
CA TRP A 57 -11.15 28.93 9.68
C TRP A 57 -11.06 27.40 9.63
N GLN A 58 -11.02 26.74 10.80
CA GLN A 58 -11.00 25.29 10.91
C GLN A 58 -12.23 24.65 10.25
N LEU A 59 -13.44 25.12 10.60
CA LEU A 59 -14.67 24.62 9.99
C LEU A 59 -14.75 24.95 8.49
N LYS A 60 -14.27 26.13 8.09
CA LYS A 60 -14.21 26.53 6.68
C LYS A 60 -13.35 25.57 5.86
N ASN A 61 -12.19 25.14 6.37
CA ASN A 61 -11.33 24.19 5.68
C ASN A 61 -11.99 22.81 5.54
N ILE A 62 -12.62 22.30 6.60
CA ILE A 62 -13.35 21.02 6.56
C ILE A 62 -14.46 21.08 5.51
N LEU A 63 -15.19 22.20 5.44
CA LEU A 63 -16.31 22.36 4.52
C LEU A 63 -15.91 22.79 3.11
N ASN A 64 -14.64 23.10 2.85
CA ASN A 64 -14.20 23.70 1.59
C ASN A 64 -14.50 22.79 0.39
N ASP A 65 -14.16 21.50 0.51
CA ASP A 65 -14.40 20.49 -0.53
C ASP A 65 -15.87 20.05 -0.57
N TYR A 66 -16.64 20.35 0.47
CA TYR A 66 -18.08 20.05 0.60
C TYR A 66 -18.96 21.26 0.29
N HIS A 67 -18.39 22.34 -0.23
CA HIS A 67 -19.09 23.60 -0.42
C HIS A 67 -20.37 23.44 -1.25
N GLN A 68 -20.33 22.65 -2.33
CA GLN A 68 -21.49 22.38 -3.16
C GLN A 68 -22.60 21.65 -2.40
N ILE A 69 -22.25 20.67 -1.57
CA ILE A 69 -23.21 19.92 -0.75
C ILE A 69 -23.82 20.84 0.31
N VAL A 70 -23.01 21.65 1.00
CA VAL A 70 -23.50 22.62 1.99
C VAL A 70 -24.45 23.63 1.35
N GLN A 71 -24.12 24.15 0.15
CA GLN A 71 -25.01 25.03 -0.60
C GLN A 71 -26.32 24.33 -1.02
N GLN A 72 -26.23 23.07 -1.46
CA GLN A 72 -27.41 22.28 -1.82
C GLN A 72 -28.32 22.09 -0.61
N ARG A 73 -27.77 21.70 0.56
CA ARG A 73 -28.53 21.62 1.82
C ARG A 73 -29.17 22.96 2.14
N MET A 74 -28.42 24.06 2.10
CA MET A 74 -28.97 25.40 2.32
C MET A 74 -30.14 25.76 1.38
N LYS A 75 -30.18 25.25 0.14
CA LYS A 75 -31.30 25.47 -0.79
C LYS A 75 -32.51 24.58 -0.54
N HIS A 76 -32.31 23.36 -0.02
CA HIS A 76 -33.34 22.33 0.06
C HIS A 76 -33.85 22.06 1.47
N SER A 77 -33.11 22.42 2.52
CA SER A 77 -33.57 22.25 3.90
C SER A 77 -34.83 23.10 4.13
N PRO A 78 -35.87 22.55 4.78
CA PRO A 78 -37.12 23.26 5.00
C PRO A 78 -36.99 24.39 6.03
N ASP A 79 -36.12 24.23 7.02
CA ASP A 79 -35.86 25.20 8.07
C ASP A 79 -34.43 25.13 8.62
N LEU A 80 -34.13 26.02 9.57
CA LEU A 80 -32.81 26.13 10.19
C LEU A 80 -32.41 24.89 11.00
N VAL A 81 -33.36 24.25 11.70
CA VAL A 81 -33.07 23.07 12.51
C VAL A 81 -32.70 21.91 11.60
N SER A 82 -33.46 21.69 10.52
CA SER A 82 -33.14 20.67 9.52
C SER A 82 -31.78 20.91 8.86
N PHE A 83 -31.49 22.15 8.46
CA PHE A 83 -30.18 22.49 7.90
C PHE A 83 -29.04 22.21 8.89
N MET A 84 -29.21 22.60 10.15
CA MET A 84 -28.20 22.38 11.19
C MET A 84 -27.98 20.90 11.47
N MET A 85 -29.03 20.08 11.43
CA MET A 85 -28.93 18.62 11.53
C MET A 85 -28.16 18.02 10.37
N GLU A 86 -28.48 18.39 9.14
CA GLU A 86 -27.76 17.93 7.95
C GLU A 86 -26.28 18.35 7.98
N LEU A 87 -26.00 19.59 8.40
CA LEU A 87 -24.63 20.08 8.58
C LEU A 87 -23.88 19.29 9.64
N LYS A 88 -24.52 19.01 10.79
CA LYS A 88 -23.94 18.16 11.85
C LYS A 88 -23.61 16.77 11.33
N MET A 89 -24.51 16.17 10.56
CA MET A 89 -24.30 14.84 9.98
C MET A 89 -23.11 14.80 9.02
N ILE A 90 -22.99 15.81 8.13
CA ILE A 90 -21.84 15.93 7.22
C ILE A 90 -20.55 16.01 8.04
N LEU A 91 -20.50 16.89 9.04
CA LEU A 91 -19.31 17.06 9.88
C LEU A 91 -18.95 15.77 10.62
N SER A 92 -19.91 15.11 11.27
CA SER A 92 -19.68 13.83 11.93
C SER A 92 -19.11 12.80 10.96
N SER A 93 -19.72 12.61 9.78
CA SER A 93 -19.25 11.60 8.81
C SER A 93 -17.82 11.82 8.35
N LEU A 94 -17.40 13.08 8.18
CA LEU A 94 -16.04 13.39 7.74
C LEU A 94 -15.02 13.13 8.82
N VAL A 95 -15.34 13.51 10.05
CA VAL A 95 -14.48 13.25 11.19
C VAL A 95 -14.43 11.75 11.49
N ASP A 96 -15.54 11.02 11.30
CA ASP A 96 -15.60 9.55 11.41
C ASP A 96 -14.66 8.88 10.40
N VAL A 97 -14.71 9.29 9.12
CA VAL A 97 -13.85 8.74 8.05
C VAL A 97 -12.37 9.07 8.30
N HIS A 98 -12.07 10.31 8.70
CA HIS A 98 -10.70 10.71 9.05
C HIS A 98 -10.15 9.90 10.22
N SER A 99 -10.96 9.68 11.26
CA SER A 99 -10.57 8.87 12.42
C SER A 99 -10.33 7.40 12.05
N GLN A 100 -11.19 6.82 11.20
CA GLN A 100 -10.99 5.48 10.66
C GLN A 100 -9.71 5.38 9.83
N PHE A 101 -9.41 6.40 9.03
CA PHE A 101 -8.17 6.47 8.26
C PHE A 101 -6.94 6.50 9.18
N LEU A 102 -6.93 7.36 10.20
CA LEU A 102 -5.84 7.41 11.17
C LEU A 102 -5.66 6.09 11.92
N ALA A 103 -6.76 5.45 12.33
CA ALA A 103 -6.70 4.12 12.96
C ALA A 103 -6.13 3.06 12.02
N ALA A 104 -6.47 3.11 10.73
CA ALA A 104 -5.90 2.22 9.72
C ALA A 104 -4.39 2.46 9.54
N LEU A 105 -3.94 3.73 9.52
CA LEU A 105 -2.51 4.06 9.48
C LEU A 105 -1.76 3.48 10.68
N GLU A 106 -2.29 3.66 11.89
CA GLU A 106 -1.68 3.14 13.11
C GLU A 106 -1.59 1.60 13.07
N SER A 107 -2.65 0.94 12.59
CA SER A 107 -2.66 -0.53 12.47
C SER A 107 -1.61 -1.09 11.49
N LEU A 108 -1.16 -0.28 10.52
CA LEU A 108 -0.18 -0.66 9.51
C LEU A 108 1.26 -0.25 9.87
N LYS A 109 1.45 0.44 11.01
CA LYS A 109 2.77 0.92 11.43
C LYS A 109 3.80 -0.21 11.52
N ALA A 110 3.45 -1.32 12.18
CA ALA A 110 4.36 -2.45 12.33
C ALA A 110 4.77 -3.07 10.98
N PHE A 111 3.84 -3.11 10.02
CA PHE A 111 4.15 -3.57 8.67
C PHE A 111 5.15 -2.63 7.98
N TRP A 112 4.93 -1.32 8.03
CA TRP A 112 5.84 -0.36 7.42
C TRP A 112 7.21 -0.33 8.09
N ASP A 113 7.29 -0.49 9.41
CA ASP A 113 8.56 -0.57 10.14
C ASP A 113 9.39 -1.79 9.66
N VAL A 114 8.73 -2.95 9.46
CA VAL A 114 9.35 -4.17 8.91
C VAL A 114 9.85 -3.97 7.48
N MET A 115 9.03 -3.38 6.62
CA MET A 115 9.42 -3.13 5.23
C MET A 115 10.56 -2.09 5.13
N ASP A 116 10.53 -1.05 5.96
CA ASP A 116 11.57 -0.01 6.01
C ASP A 116 12.92 -0.62 6.45
N GLU A 117 12.92 -1.53 7.43
CA GLU A 117 14.14 -2.23 7.83
C GLU A 117 14.74 -3.07 6.70
N ILE A 118 13.91 -3.79 5.95
CA ILE A 118 14.36 -4.59 4.80
C ILE A 118 14.91 -3.68 3.70
N ASP A 119 14.19 -2.61 3.38
CA ASP A 119 14.56 -1.65 2.34
C ASP A 119 15.88 -0.92 2.68
N GLU A 120 16.16 -0.68 3.96
CA GLU A 120 17.39 -0.03 4.42
C GLU A 120 18.59 -1.00 4.49
N LYS A 121 18.38 -2.22 4.99
CA LYS A 121 19.48 -3.12 5.38
C LYS A 121 19.81 -4.20 4.35
N THR A 122 19.02 -4.31 3.28
CA THR A 122 19.20 -5.34 2.25
C THR A 122 19.25 -4.73 0.85
N TRP A 123 19.72 -5.52 -0.12
CA TRP A 123 19.60 -5.16 -1.52
C TRP A 123 18.28 -5.66 -2.11
N VAL A 124 17.27 -4.79 -2.07
CA VAL A 124 15.98 -5.00 -2.74
C VAL A 124 16.13 -4.78 -4.26
N LEU A 125 15.78 -5.80 -5.03
CA LEU A 125 15.76 -5.82 -6.49
C LEU A 125 14.41 -5.41 -7.06
N GLU A 126 13.32 -5.86 -6.44
CA GLU A 126 11.96 -5.55 -6.90
C GLU A 126 10.98 -5.39 -5.72
N PRO A 127 10.16 -4.34 -5.71
CA PRO A 127 10.21 -3.16 -6.60
C PRO A 127 11.44 -2.26 -6.28
N GLU A 128 12.02 -1.64 -7.31
CA GLU A 128 13.17 -0.73 -7.16
C GLU A 128 12.84 0.50 -6.28
N LYS A 129 11.60 0.97 -6.37
CA LYS A 129 11.05 2.09 -5.59
C LYS A 129 9.74 1.64 -4.95
N PRO A 130 9.81 0.96 -3.79
CA PRO A 130 8.63 0.38 -3.16
C PRO A 130 7.62 1.44 -2.73
N PRO A 131 6.36 1.38 -3.20
CA PRO A 131 5.27 2.16 -2.60
C PRO A 131 4.87 1.55 -1.25
N ARG A 132 4.21 2.33 -0.38
CA ARG A 132 3.68 1.87 0.92
C ARG A 132 2.63 0.74 0.82
N SER A 133 2.08 0.51 -0.38
CA SER A 133 1.14 -0.57 -0.68
C SER A 133 1.82 -1.89 -1.09
N ALA A 134 3.13 -1.88 -1.37
CA ALA A 134 3.83 -3.08 -1.83
C ALA A 134 4.19 -4.00 -0.65
N THR A 135 3.60 -5.18 -0.65
CA THR A 135 3.75 -6.27 0.33
C THR A 135 4.87 -7.25 -0.03
N ALA A 136 5.30 -7.25 -1.29
CA ALA A 136 6.36 -8.11 -1.79
C ALA A 136 7.74 -7.42 -1.76
N ARG A 137 8.80 -8.18 -1.54
CA ARG A 137 10.19 -7.79 -1.84
C ARG A 137 10.95 -8.94 -2.46
N ARG A 138 11.62 -8.68 -3.58
CA ARG A 138 12.67 -9.55 -4.11
C ARG A 138 14.01 -9.02 -3.62
N ILE A 139 14.71 -9.80 -2.82
CA ILE A 139 15.95 -9.42 -2.13
C ILE A 139 17.09 -10.27 -2.68
N ALA A 140 18.22 -9.64 -3.01
CA ALA A 140 19.41 -10.36 -3.44
C ALA A 140 20.01 -11.15 -2.26
N LEU A 141 20.44 -12.39 -2.53
CA LEU A 141 21.18 -13.21 -1.56
C LEU A 141 22.66 -13.39 -1.96
N GLY A 142 23.00 -13.10 -3.22
CA GLY A 142 24.31 -13.36 -3.81
C GLY A 142 24.19 -13.43 -5.34
N ASN A 143 25.29 -13.72 -6.03
CA ASN A 143 25.33 -13.67 -7.49
C ASN A 143 24.28 -14.61 -8.10
N ASN A 144 23.38 -14.05 -8.93
CA ASN A 144 22.29 -14.76 -9.60
C ASN A 144 21.39 -15.58 -8.65
N VAL A 145 21.31 -15.20 -7.37
CA VAL A 145 20.40 -15.78 -6.39
C VAL A 145 19.67 -14.70 -5.59
N SER A 146 18.36 -14.86 -5.45
CA SER A 146 17.49 -13.94 -4.73
C SER A 146 16.36 -14.69 -4.05
N ILE A 147 15.74 -14.06 -3.05
CA ILE A 147 14.52 -14.53 -2.39
C ILE A 147 13.42 -13.51 -2.63
N ASN A 148 12.27 -13.98 -3.09
CA ASN A 148 11.05 -13.19 -3.08
C ASN A 148 10.30 -13.50 -1.79
N ILE A 149 9.90 -12.48 -1.03
CA ILE A 149 9.05 -12.60 0.15
C ILE A 149 7.74 -11.83 -0.06
N GLU A 150 6.65 -12.33 0.51
CA GLU A 150 5.33 -11.67 0.56
C GLU A 150 4.89 -11.55 2.03
N VAL A 151 4.82 -10.32 2.53
CA VAL A 151 4.52 -10.03 3.93
C VAL A 151 3.04 -9.69 4.11
N ASP A 152 2.36 -10.36 5.05
CA ASP A 152 1.00 -10.00 5.44
C ASP A 152 1.00 -8.68 6.24
N PRO A 153 0.35 -7.60 5.76
CA PRO A 153 0.32 -6.33 6.48
C PRO A 153 -0.32 -6.39 7.87
N ARG A 154 -1.16 -7.39 8.13
CA ARG A 154 -1.81 -7.56 9.44
C ARG A 154 -0.95 -8.35 10.42
N HIS A 155 0.01 -9.12 9.91
CA HIS A 155 0.84 -10.04 10.69
C HIS A 155 2.30 -10.01 10.18
N PRO A 156 2.97 -8.85 10.24
CA PRO A 156 4.21 -8.60 9.48
C PRO A 156 5.45 -9.35 10.00
N THR A 157 5.41 -9.90 11.22
CA THR A 157 6.50 -10.71 11.81
C THR A 157 6.24 -12.22 11.71
N MET A 158 5.07 -12.63 11.21
CA MET A 158 4.80 -14.05 10.94
C MET A 158 5.61 -14.52 9.73
N LEU A 159 5.80 -15.85 9.63
CA LEU A 159 6.48 -16.47 8.51
C LEU A 159 5.81 -16.06 7.18
N PRO A 160 6.50 -15.30 6.30
CA PRO A 160 5.93 -14.88 5.03
C PRO A 160 5.88 -16.03 4.03
N GLU A 161 5.13 -15.86 2.94
CA GLU A 161 5.36 -16.69 1.76
C GLU A 161 6.71 -16.29 1.15
N PHE A 162 7.52 -17.27 0.73
CA PHE A 162 8.79 -16.99 0.08
C PHE A 162 9.06 -17.93 -1.09
N CYS A 163 9.88 -17.47 -2.03
CA CYS A 163 10.31 -18.22 -3.21
C CYS A 163 11.78 -17.87 -3.53
N PHE A 164 12.65 -18.89 -3.58
CA PHE A 164 14.02 -18.70 -4.05
C PHE A 164 14.09 -18.68 -5.57
N LEU A 165 14.89 -17.78 -6.10
CA LEU A 165 15.14 -17.61 -7.53
C LEU A 165 16.64 -17.70 -7.77
N GLY A 166 17.09 -18.68 -8.55
CA GLY A 166 18.48 -18.94 -8.86
C GLY A 166 18.67 -20.34 -9.42
N ALA A 167 19.91 -20.71 -9.75
CA ALA A 167 20.23 -22.06 -10.21
C ALA A 167 19.94 -23.11 -9.12
N ASP A 168 19.42 -24.27 -9.52
CA ASP A 168 18.98 -25.35 -8.63
C ASP A 168 20.01 -25.74 -7.57
N HIS A 169 21.29 -25.84 -7.98
CA HIS A 169 22.38 -26.23 -7.09
C HIS A 169 22.72 -25.17 -6.04
N VAL A 170 22.32 -23.91 -6.25
CA VAL A 170 22.47 -22.80 -5.31
C VAL A 170 21.28 -22.68 -4.38
N ILE A 171 20.04 -22.83 -4.90
CA ILE A 171 18.82 -22.64 -4.10
C ILE A 171 18.43 -23.86 -3.26
N LYS A 172 18.77 -25.09 -3.67
CA LYS A 172 18.44 -26.31 -2.91
C LYS A 172 19.03 -26.32 -1.50
N PRO A 173 20.32 -25.99 -1.29
CA PRO A 173 20.88 -25.84 0.06
C PRO A 173 20.12 -24.82 0.93
N LEU A 174 19.72 -23.68 0.36
CA LEU A 174 18.94 -22.66 1.08
C LEU A 174 17.56 -23.19 1.50
N GLY A 175 16.89 -23.95 0.62
CA GLY A 175 15.64 -24.62 0.95
C GLY A 175 15.78 -25.65 2.07
N ILE A 176 16.88 -26.42 2.09
CA ILE A 176 17.17 -27.38 3.17
C ILE A 176 17.37 -26.63 4.49
N LYS A 177 18.23 -25.59 4.52
CA LYS A 177 18.45 -24.77 5.73
C LYS A 177 17.14 -24.21 6.27
N LEU A 178 16.36 -23.59 5.39
CA LEU A 178 15.09 -23.01 5.78
C LEU A 178 14.16 -24.07 6.39
N SER A 179 14.01 -25.23 5.76
CA SER A 179 13.16 -26.31 6.28
C SER A 179 13.65 -26.87 7.62
N GLY A 180 14.98 -26.94 7.82
CA GLY A 180 15.59 -27.43 9.05
C GLY A 180 15.46 -26.44 10.20
N ASN A 181 15.58 -25.15 9.90
CA ASN A 181 15.67 -24.07 10.90
C ASN A 181 14.34 -23.33 11.08
N ILE A 182 13.26 -23.69 10.37
CA ILE A 182 11.96 -23.00 10.44
C ILE A 182 11.40 -22.91 11.86
N HIS A 183 11.74 -23.85 12.73
CA HIS A 183 11.35 -23.90 14.13
C HIS A 183 12.00 -22.80 14.99
N LEU A 184 13.04 -22.14 14.50
CA LEU A 184 13.69 -21.00 15.13
C LEU A 184 12.95 -19.68 14.88
N TRP A 185 11.93 -19.68 14.01
CA TRP A 185 11.15 -18.48 13.72
C TRP A 185 10.41 -17.99 14.96
N ASP A 186 10.71 -16.76 15.38
CA ASP A 186 10.10 -16.13 16.56
C ASP A 186 9.32 -14.87 16.13
N PRO A 187 7.98 -14.84 16.25
CA PRO A 187 7.17 -13.67 15.92
C PRO A 187 7.49 -12.41 16.73
N GLU A 188 8.18 -12.55 17.87
CA GLU A 188 8.66 -11.42 18.68
C GLU A 188 9.95 -10.79 18.12
N ASN A 189 10.67 -11.52 17.25
CA ASN A 189 11.83 -11.00 16.53
C ASN A 189 11.42 -10.24 15.26
N ASN A 190 12.30 -9.35 14.82
CA ASN A 190 12.11 -8.67 13.55
C ASN A 190 12.25 -9.64 12.36
N LEU A 191 11.53 -9.35 11.28
CA LEU A 191 11.43 -10.23 10.11
C LEU A 191 12.81 -10.51 9.48
N LEU A 192 13.65 -9.47 9.36
CA LEU A 192 14.97 -9.61 8.75
C LEU A 192 15.89 -10.51 9.58
N GLN A 193 15.84 -10.42 10.90
CA GLN A 193 16.63 -11.26 11.82
C GLN A 193 16.17 -12.71 11.75
N ASN A 194 14.85 -12.97 11.76
CA ASN A 194 14.32 -14.31 11.53
C ASN A 194 14.82 -14.90 10.20
N LEU A 195 14.81 -14.11 9.12
CA LEU A 195 15.35 -14.56 7.83
C LEU A 195 16.85 -14.88 7.90
N LYS A 196 17.65 -14.06 8.58
CA LYS A 196 19.08 -14.31 8.78
C LYS A 196 19.33 -15.60 9.56
N ASP A 197 18.60 -15.82 10.64
CA ASP A 197 18.78 -16.97 11.53
C ASP A 197 18.34 -18.27 10.86
N VAL A 198 17.18 -18.25 10.19
CA VAL A 198 16.64 -19.43 9.50
C VAL A 198 17.48 -19.80 8.27
N LEU A 199 17.97 -18.81 7.53
CA LEU A 199 18.78 -19.06 6.33
C LEU A 199 20.28 -19.21 6.66
N GLU A 200 20.71 -18.81 7.85
CA GLU A 200 22.11 -18.71 8.27
C GLU A 200 22.96 -17.96 7.23
N ILE A 201 22.49 -16.78 6.84
CA ILE A 201 23.17 -15.90 5.88
C ILE A 201 23.18 -14.46 6.38
N ASP A 202 24.19 -13.72 5.94
CA ASP A 202 24.16 -12.26 5.97
C ASP A 202 23.64 -11.74 4.64
N PHE A 203 22.63 -10.88 4.70
CA PHE A 203 22.09 -10.24 3.50
C PHE A 203 23.06 -9.19 2.97
N PRO A 204 23.33 -9.15 1.64
CA PRO A 204 24.17 -8.13 1.04
C PRO A 204 23.51 -6.75 1.20
N ALA A 205 24.27 -5.79 1.71
CA ALA A 205 23.84 -4.39 1.79
C ALA A 205 24.11 -3.67 0.46
N ARG A 206 23.20 -2.78 0.07
CA ARG A 206 23.31 -2.00 -1.19
C ARG A 206 24.58 -1.15 -1.27
N THR A 207 25.11 -0.68 -0.14
CA THR A 207 26.24 0.26 -0.07
C THR A 207 27.62 -0.38 -0.22
N VAL A 208 27.72 -1.71 -0.15
CA VAL A 208 29.00 -2.44 -0.11
C VAL A 208 29.45 -2.87 -1.50
N LEU A 209 28.60 -2.77 -2.53
CA LEU A 209 28.81 -3.42 -3.83
C LEU A 209 28.73 -2.41 -4.98
N GLU A 210 29.62 -2.52 -5.96
CA GLU A 210 29.51 -1.76 -7.21
C GLU A 210 28.39 -2.38 -8.06
N GLU A 211 27.57 -1.57 -8.76
CA GLU A 211 26.47 -2.08 -9.62
C GLU A 211 26.94 -3.13 -10.65
N SER A 212 28.24 -3.12 -10.99
CA SER A 212 28.89 -4.08 -11.88
C SER A 212 29.09 -5.48 -11.28
N ASP A 213 29.08 -5.64 -9.96
CA ASP A 213 29.34 -6.94 -9.31
C ASP A 213 28.20 -7.95 -9.51
N PHE A 214 27.02 -7.48 -9.90
CA PHE A 214 25.81 -8.28 -10.13
C PHE A 214 25.11 -7.86 -11.42
N SER A 215 25.81 -7.81 -12.55
CA SER A 215 25.13 -7.72 -13.86
C SER A 215 24.21 -8.94 -14.03
N MET A 216 22.96 -8.76 -13.61
CA MET A 216 21.85 -9.70 -13.76
C MET A 216 21.11 -9.40 -15.07
N ASP A 217 21.82 -8.94 -16.10
CA ASP A 217 21.19 -8.63 -17.38
C ASP A 217 20.78 -9.92 -18.08
N CYS A 218 19.62 -9.86 -18.73
CA CYS A 218 19.14 -11.03 -19.46
C CYS A 218 20.12 -11.36 -20.58
N GLY A 219 20.55 -12.62 -20.67
CA GLY A 219 21.46 -13.08 -21.73
C GLY A 219 20.90 -13.00 -23.15
N ILE A 220 19.62 -12.67 -23.34
CA ILE A 220 18.99 -12.59 -24.67
C ILE A 220 18.80 -11.14 -25.09
N CYS A 221 18.17 -10.31 -24.25
CA CYS A 221 17.89 -8.91 -24.57
C CYS A 221 18.94 -7.93 -24.05
N TYR A 222 19.90 -8.41 -23.25
CA TYR A 222 20.98 -7.61 -22.63
C TYR A 222 20.47 -6.42 -21.83
N ALA A 223 19.24 -6.51 -21.32
CA ALA A 223 18.62 -5.50 -20.48
C ALA A 223 18.37 -6.06 -19.09
N HIS A 224 18.54 -5.21 -18.07
CA HIS A 224 18.14 -5.51 -16.71
C HIS A 224 16.61 -5.51 -16.58
N HIS A 225 15.94 -4.54 -17.22
CA HIS A 225 14.49 -4.37 -17.15
C HIS A 225 13.83 -4.65 -18.50
N LEU A 226 12.79 -5.46 -18.51
CA LEU A 226 11.91 -5.67 -19.65
C LEU A 226 10.45 -5.71 -19.17
N ASN A 227 9.63 -4.76 -19.64
CA ASN A 227 8.21 -4.63 -19.26
C ASN A 227 7.98 -4.64 -17.73
N GLY A 228 8.85 -3.94 -17.00
CA GLY A 228 8.78 -3.85 -15.53
C GLY A 228 9.24 -5.10 -14.78
N ALA A 229 9.81 -6.10 -15.46
CA ALA A 229 10.38 -7.28 -14.84
C ALA A 229 11.89 -7.35 -15.02
N ILE A 230 12.57 -7.95 -14.05
CA ILE A 230 13.99 -8.31 -14.13
C ILE A 230 14.16 -9.82 -14.36
N PRO A 231 15.35 -10.31 -14.74
CA PRO A 231 15.58 -11.74 -14.98
C PRO A 231 15.27 -12.61 -13.76
N ASP A 232 14.49 -13.65 -13.99
CA ASP A 232 13.92 -14.54 -12.98
C ASP A 232 14.17 -16.02 -13.29
N GLN A 233 14.78 -16.32 -14.44
CA GLN A 233 15.18 -17.66 -14.86
C GLN A 233 16.70 -17.71 -14.95
N VAL A 234 17.34 -18.75 -14.42
CA VAL A 234 18.79 -18.90 -14.43
C VAL A 234 19.15 -20.27 -14.98
N CYS A 235 20.22 -20.35 -15.78
CA CYS A 235 20.73 -21.64 -16.24
C CYS A 235 21.28 -22.46 -15.07
N ASP A 236 20.79 -23.70 -14.90
CA ASP A 236 21.22 -24.59 -13.81
C ASP A 236 22.65 -25.12 -13.93
N ASN A 237 23.26 -25.02 -15.11
CA ASN A 237 24.65 -25.43 -15.33
C ASN A 237 25.59 -24.55 -14.49
N PRO A 238 26.37 -25.12 -13.53
CA PRO A 238 27.24 -24.34 -12.64
C PRO A 238 28.32 -23.54 -13.36
N GLN A 239 28.70 -23.94 -14.58
CA GLN A 239 29.69 -23.23 -15.41
C GLN A 239 29.06 -22.13 -16.28
N CYS A 240 27.73 -21.97 -16.26
CA CYS A 240 27.00 -21.00 -17.07
C CYS A 240 26.33 -19.95 -16.18
N GLY A 241 25.33 -20.35 -15.39
CA GLY A 241 24.61 -19.44 -14.49
C GLY A 241 23.96 -18.21 -15.14
N GLN A 242 23.83 -18.17 -16.47
CA GLN A 242 23.30 -16.99 -17.18
C GLN A 242 21.83 -16.74 -16.81
N PRO A 243 21.46 -15.51 -16.39
CA PRO A 243 20.08 -15.14 -16.13
C PRO A 243 19.31 -14.74 -17.40
N PHE A 244 18.01 -14.95 -17.41
CA PHE A 244 17.08 -14.62 -18.48
C PHE A 244 15.76 -14.12 -17.91
N HIS A 245 15.11 -13.18 -18.60
CA HIS A 245 13.67 -12.93 -18.37
C HIS A 245 12.87 -14.14 -18.82
N GLN A 246 11.84 -14.52 -18.06
CA GLN A 246 10.89 -15.57 -18.44
C GLN A 246 10.36 -15.41 -19.87
N ILE A 247 10.00 -14.17 -20.25
CA ILE A 247 9.48 -13.87 -21.60
C ILE A 247 10.55 -14.08 -22.67
N CYS A 248 11.77 -13.58 -22.47
CA CYS A 248 12.86 -13.77 -23.43
C CYS A 248 13.18 -15.24 -23.64
N LEU A 249 13.29 -16.00 -22.55
CA LEU A 249 13.59 -17.43 -22.63
C LEU A 249 12.44 -18.21 -23.27
N TYR A 250 11.18 -17.84 -23.00
CA TYR A 250 10.00 -18.42 -23.65
C TYR A 250 10.03 -18.21 -25.16
N GLU A 251 10.22 -16.96 -25.59
CA GLU A 251 10.28 -16.58 -27.00
C GLU A 251 11.42 -17.28 -27.75
N TRP A 252 12.55 -17.48 -27.07
CA TRP A 252 13.68 -18.24 -27.62
C TRP A 252 13.35 -19.72 -27.78
N LEU A 253 12.94 -20.39 -26.68
CA LEU A 253 12.73 -21.84 -26.66
C LEU A 253 11.58 -22.27 -27.59
N ARG A 254 10.50 -21.49 -27.70
CA ARG A 254 9.39 -21.84 -28.60
C ARG A 254 9.78 -21.83 -30.09
N GLY A 255 10.86 -21.13 -30.45
CA GLY A 255 11.39 -21.08 -31.81
C GLY A 255 12.28 -22.28 -32.18
N LEU A 256 12.66 -23.12 -31.21
CA LEU A 256 13.53 -24.28 -31.42
C LEU A 256 12.72 -25.55 -31.69
N SER A 257 13.09 -26.28 -32.74
CA SER A 257 12.48 -27.58 -33.05
C SER A 257 12.82 -28.67 -32.02
N THR A 258 13.87 -28.47 -31.22
CA THR A 258 14.33 -29.38 -30.17
C THR A 258 13.59 -29.18 -28.84
N SER A 259 12.89 -28.06 -28.68
CA SER A 259 12.15 -27.77 -27.45
C SER A 259 10.91 -28.65 -27.30
N ARG A 260 10.66 -29.07 -26.06
CA ARG A 260 9.52 -29.92 -25.70
C ARG A 260 8.69 -29.22 -24.64
N GLN A 261 7.37 -29.26 -24.77
CA GLN A 261 6.47 -28.73 -23.77
C GLN A 261 5.73 -29.88 -23.07
N SER A 262 5.63 -29.81 -21.74
CA SER A 262 4.75 -30.66 -20.93
C SER A 262 3.97 -29.77 -19.97
N PHE A 263 2.65 -29.74 -20.12
CA PHE A 263 1.76 -28.83 -19.40
C PHE A 263 2.25 -27.36 -19.50
N ASN A 264 2.54 -26.76 -18.35
CA ASN A 264 3.03 -25.41 -18.13
C ASN A 264 4.56 -25.35 -17.96
N ILE A 265 5.29 -26.38 -18.40
CA ILE A 265 6.75 -26.43 -18.36
C ILE A 265 7.29 -26.63 -19.78
N LEU A 266 8.24 -25.79 -20.17
CA LEU A 266 8.96 -25.86 -21.43
C LEU A 266 10.41 -26.31 -21.16
N PHE A 267 10.85 -27.31 -21.90
CA PHE A 267 12.20 -27.88 -21.83
C PHE A 267 12.95 -27.55 -23.11
N GLY A 268 14.22 -27.20 -22.99
CA GLY A 268 15.10 -27.02 -24.14
C GLY A 268 16.55 -26.85 -23.71
N GLU A 269 17.32 -26.13 -24.52
CA GLU A 269 18.75 -25.93 -24.32
C GLU A 269 19.06 -24.45 -24.06
N CYS A 270 19.98 -24.20 -23.12
CA CYS A 270 20.43 -22.86 -22.78
C CYS A 270 21.12 -22.19 -23.99
N PRO A 271 20.78 -20.93 -24.34
CA PRO A 271 21.40 -20.22 -25.46
C PRO A 271 22.92 -20.06 -25.38
N TYR A 272 23.50 -20.16 -24.17
CA TYR A 272 24.92 -19.89 -23.91
C TYR A 272 25.77 -21.16 -23.84
N CYS A 273 25.26 -22.22 -23.22
CA CYS A 273 26.05 -23.43 -22.96
C CYS A 273 25.46 -24.72 -23.55
N SER A 274 24.31 -24.63 -24.23
CA SER A 274 23.58 -25.75 -24.84
C SER A 274 23.23 -26.89 -23.86
N LYS A 275 23.36 -26.68 -22.55
CA LYS A 275 22.90 -27.63 -21.52
C LYS A 275 21.39 -27.51 -21.32
N PRO A 276 20.72 -28.58 -20.83
CA PRO A 276 19.30 -28.54 -20.55
C PRO A 276 18.90 -27.36 -19.66
N ILE A 277 17.83 -26.66 -20.03
CA ILE A 277 17.20 -25.60 -19.24
C ILE A 277 15.70 -25.82 -19.23
N THR A 278 15.08 -25.54 -18.09
CA THR A 278 13.64 -25.69 -17.88
C THR A 278 13.02 -24.34 -17.58
N LEU A 279 11.91 -24.04 -18.25
CA LEU A 279 11.14 -22.82 -18.04
C LEU A 279 9.75 -23.19 -17.55
N ARG A 280 9.40 -22.75 -16.34
CA ARG A 280 8.03 -22.86 -15.83
C ARG A 280 7.25 -21.62 -16.26
N MET A 281 6.17 -21.82 -17.01
CA MET A 281 5.29 -20.74 -17.42
C MET A 281 4.43 -20.30 -16.24
N SER A 282 4.84 -19.24 -15.55
CA SER A 282 4.01 -18.53 -14.59
C SER A 282 2.91 -17.79 -15.34
N MET A 283 1.64 -18.13 -15.10
CA MET A 283 0.56 -17.23 -15.45
C MET A 283 0.65 -16.04 -14.50
N ARG A 284 1.22 -14.91 -14.92
CA ARG A 284 1.04 -13.67 -14.17
C ARG A 284 -0.47 -13.41 -14.11
N LYS A 285 -1.05 -13.40 -12.91
CA LYS A 285 -2.42 -12.91 -12.73
C LYS A 285 -2.40 -11.45 -13.15
N SER A 286 -3.11 -11.15 -14.22
CA SER A 286 -3.49 -9.79 -14.63
C SER A 286 -4.28 -9.10 -13.53
#